data_AF-A0A7S0XQZ2-F1
#
_entry.id   AF-A0A7S0XQZ2-F1
#
_cell.length_a   1.000
_cell.length_b   1.000
_cell.length_c   1.000
_cell.angle_alpha   90.00
_cell.angle_beta   90.00
_cell.angle_gamma   90.00
#
_symmetry.space_group_name_H-M   'P 1'
#
loop_
_entity.id
_entity.type
_entity.pdbx_description
1 polymer ?
#
loop_
_entity_poly.entity_id
_entity_poly.type
_entity_poly.pdbx_seq_one_letter_code
_entity_poly.pdbx_strand_id
1 'polypeptide(L)'
;TPRTWGASPPPPPPGAPPCTEGVAGARVGDAEPLRIFGLAFLCPVSGQECAGYIGHSTFNPGAVNTLTVTLSTTTPLTKAANASFVVSGLLNAKEPPARSVVSTAIAPPSLSGCPFDIPPLLVSESPGGPPNTFFWEEATTSAHFYVLEDTEPGQVYTLAFNLTNPLAQQNSPLVKVETRGLPIGSLLLSKDPDNPPLAVTAGFFPFGYPIIGQSSPLPSANNLITVTFRATVPLFPATGTFITMSGFSGASSADGDEPGEPTVIVEEASSGLFSSTDGGSPNTLLWDGDTKTLTAWVVAPLLGG
;
A
#
# COMPACT_ATOMS: atom_id res chain seq x y z
N THR A 1 2.62 44.36 -49.62
CA THR A 1 3.35 44.92 -48.46
C THR A 1 3.56 43.81 -47.46
N PRO A 2 4.80 43.49 -47.04
CA PRO A 2 5.02 42.47 -46.02
C PRO A 2 4.46 42.99 -44.68
N ARG A 3 3.59 42.22 -44.02
CA ARG A 3 3.19 42.54 -42.64
C ARG A 3 4.39 42.29 -41.74
N THR A 4 4.90 43.36 -41.15
CA THR A 4 5.81 43.29 -40.01
C THR A 4 5.08 42.62 -38.85
N TRP A 5 5.49 41.42 -38.48
CA TRP A 5 4.99 40.77 -37.28
C TRP A 5 5.49 41.55 -36.06
N GLY A 6 4.52 41.93 -35.23
CA GLY A 6 4.68 42.86 -34.12
C GLY A 6 5.68 42.39 -33.07
N ALA A 7 6.26 43.40 -32.41
CA ALA A 7 7.18 43.31 -31.30
C ALA A 7 6.70 42.36 -30.19
N SER A 8 7.67 41.84 -29.44
CA SER A 8 7.47 41.18 -28.15
C SER A 8 6.43 41.93 -27.30
N PRO A 9 5.56 41.22 -26.54
CA PRO A 9 4.60 41.88 -25.67
C PRO A 9 5.32 42.85 -24.73
N PRO A 10 4.73 44.03 -24.46
CA PRO A 10 5.34 45.01 -23.57
C PRO A 10 5.55 44.39 -22.17
N PRO A 11 6.63 44.75 -21.47
CA PRO A 11 6.81 44.34 -20.08
C PRO A 11 5.62 44.79 -19.24
N PRO A 12 5.25 44.04 -18.19
CA PRO A 12 4.13 44.40 -17.33
C PRO A 12 4.34 45.80 -16.73
N PRO A 13 3.26 46.58 -16.53
CA PRO A 13 3.34 47.93 -16.00
C PRO A 13 4.01 47.94 -14.62
N PRO A 14 4.78 49.00 -14.28
CA PRO A 14 5.41 49.12 -12.96
C PRO A 14 4.32 49.12 -11.87
N GLY A 15 4.36 48.14 -10.97
CA GLY A 15 3.36 47.98 -9.90
C GLY A 15 2.30 46.90 -10.16
N ALA A 16 2.39 46.14 -11.26
CA ALA A 16 1.62 44.90 -11.37
C ALA A 16 1.96 43.94 -10.20
N PRO A 17 0.98 43.28 -9.57
CA PRO A 17 1.25 42.30 -8.54
C PRO A 17 2.22 41.23 -9.11
N PRO A 18 3.16 40.71 -8.32
CA PRO A 18 4.20 39.79 -8.80
C PRO A 18 3.66 38.50 -9.42
N CYS A 19 2.34 38.26 -9.36
CA CYS A 19 1.67 37.06 -9.80
C CYS A 19 0.99 37.18 -11.20
N THR A 20 1.18 38.26 -11.97
CA THR A 20 0.61 38.36 -13.34
C THR A 20 1.60 37.98 -14.44
N GLU A 21 1.34 36.80 -15.03
CA GLU A 21 1.67 36.39 -16.40
C GLU A 21 3.15 36.19 -16.78
N GLY A 22 3.87 35.37 -16.02
CA GLY A 22 5.10 34.77 -16.50
C GLY A 22 5.23 33.33 -16.03
N VAL A 23 5.37 32.38 -16.95
CA VAL A 23 5.88 31.05 -16.60
C VAL A 23 7.33 31.24 -16.14
N ALA A 24 7.60 30.99 -14.86
CA ALA A 24 8.93 31.13 -14.30
C ALA A 24 9.93 30.27 -15.10
N GLY A 25 10.95 30.91 -15.68
CA GLY A 25 11.96 30.23 -16.49
C GLY A 25 11.72 30.21 -18.01
N ALA A 26 10.67 30.86 -18.52
CA ALA A 26 10.42 30.98 -19.96
C ALA A 26 11.59 31.67 -20.70
N ARG A 27 11.98 31.12 -21.85
CA ARG A 27 13.07 31.60 -22.71
C ARG A 27 12.56 32.03 -24.08
N VAL A 28 13.35 32.86 -24.77
CA VAL A 28 13.09 33.17 -26.19
C VAL A 28 13.04 31.88 -27.00
N GLY A 29 11.98 31.71 -27.79
CA GLY A 29 11.70 30.51 -28.58
C GLY A 29 10.69 29.55 -27.95
N ASP A 30 10.37 29.69 -26.66
CA ASP A 30 9.39 28.83 -25.96
C ASP A 30 7.96 28.90 -26.55
N ALA A 31 7.64 30.02 -27.22
CA ALA A 31 6.37 30.24 -27.90
C ALA A 31 6.45 30.03 -29.43
N GLU A 32 7.52 29.42 -29.95
CA GLU A 32 7.61 29.13 -31.39
C GLU A 32 6.54 28.09 -31.81
N PRO A 33 5.90 28.26 -32.98
CA PRO A 33 4.85 27.34 -33.41
C PRO A 33 5.34 25.89 -33.47
N LEU A 34 4.56 24.97 -32.90
CA LEU A 34 4.81 23.52 -32.87
C LEU A 34 6.04 23.07 -32.05
N ARG A 35 6.67 23.95 -31.26
CA ARG A 35 7.64 23.50 -30.26
C ARG A 35 6.93 22.74 -29.15
N ILE A 36 7.44 21.56 -28.87
CA ILE A 36 6.99 20.69 -27.79
C ILE A 36 8.15 20.58 -26.80
N PHE A 37 7.89 20.93 -25.54
CA PHE A 37 8.90 20.78 -24.49
C PHE A 37 9.19 19.32 -24.21
N GLY A 38 10.42 19.04 -23.77
CA GLY A 38 10.78 17.71 -23.28
C GLY A 38 9.85 17.28 -22.15
N LEU A 39 9.21 16.14 -22.34
CA LEU A 39 8.25 15.56 -21.42
C LEU A 39 8.99 14.67 -20.42
N ALA A 40 9.02 15.09 -19.15
CA ALA A 40 9.75 14.39 -18.11
C ALA A 40 9.04 14.47 -16.76
N PHE A 41 9.29 13.49 -15.91
CA PHE A 41 9.03 13.63 -14.49
C PHE A 41 10.04 14.59 -13.87
N LEU A 42 9.54 15.49 -13.03
CA LEU A 42 10.32 16.38 -12.18
C LEU A 42 10.51 15.77 -10.80
N CYS A 43 11.59 16.19 -10.16
CA CYS A 43 12.20 15.52 -9.03
C CYS A 43 11.76 16.29 -7.77
N PRO A 44 10.87 15.73 -6.94
CA PRO A 44 10.17 16.51 -5.90
C PRO A 44 11.07 16.86 -4.70
N VAL A 45 12.27 16.30 -4.60
CA VAL A 45 13.20 16.49 -3.47
C VAL A 45 14.44 17.27 -3.93
N SER A 46 14.67 18.45 -3.38
CA SER A 46 15.88 19.24 -3.68
C SER A 46 17.12 18.50 -3.20
N GLY A 47 18.08 18.22 -4.08
CA GLY A 47 19.37 17.61 -3.73
C GLY A 47 19.47 16.09 -3.90
N GLN A 48 18.48 15.44 -4.50
CA GLN A 48 18.54 14.02 -4.90
C GLN A 48 18.52 13.89 -6.43
N GLU A 49 19.18 12.84 -6.95
CA GLU A 49 18.99 12.44 -8.35
C GLU A 49 17.52 12.10 -8.61
N CYS A 50 17.11 12.31 -9.85
CA CYS A 50 15.73 12.42 -10.27
C CYS A 50 14.87 11.17 -10.08
N ALA A 51 14.37 10.97 -8.86
CA ALA A 51 13.48 9.89 -8.51
C ALA A 51 12.29 10.45 -7.71
N GLY A 52 11.08 10.27 -8.23
CA GLY A 52 9.84 10.45 -7.45
C GLY A 52 9.89 9.53 -6.22
N TYR A 53 9.12 9.82 -5.18
CA TYR A 53 9.24 9.09 -3.91
C TYR A 53 8.07 8.12 -3.69
N ILE A 54 8.35 6.96 -3.09
CA ILE A 54 7.33 6.02 -2.62
C ILE A 54 7.60 5.59 -1.17
N GLY A 55 6.56 5.65 -0.33
CA GLY A 55 6.54 5.16 1.04
C GLY A 55 5.37 4.23 1.31
N HIS A 56 5.33 3.62 2.50
CA HIS A 56 4.24 2.72 2.90
C HIS A 56 3.95 2.78 4.41
N SER A 57 2.85 2.17 4.86
CA SER A 57 2.40 2.24 6.27
C SER A 57 2.70 0.99 7.11
N THR A 58 2.91 -0.19 6.52
CA THR A 58 3.12 -1.43 7.28
C THR A 58 3.88 -2.51 6.52
N PHE A 59 4.67 -3.30 7.25
CA PHE A 59 5.36 -4.51 6.78
C PHE A 59 4.59 -5.81 7.05
N ASN A 60 3.43 -5.71 7.71
CA ASN A 60 2.77 -6.89 8.25
C ASN A 60 2.17 -7.73 7.10
N PRO A 61 2.39 -9.07 7.09
CA PRO A 61 1.78 -9.95 6.10
C PRO A 61 0.27 -9.88 6.15
N GLY A 62 -0.39 -9.84 4.99
CA GLY A 62 -1.86 -9.81 4.89
C GLY A 62 -2.54 -8.54 5.41
N ALA A 63 -1.79 -7.57 5.93
CA ALA A 63 -2.33 -6.29 6.36
C ALA A 63 -2.59 -5.37 5.15
N VAL A 64 -3.58 -4.48 5.31
CA VAL A 64 -3.77 -3.35 4.39
C VAL A 64 -2.62 -2.37 4.58
N ASN A 65 -1.90 -2.13 3.50
CA ASN A 65 -0.74 -1.27 3.40
C ASN A 65 -1.05 -0.06 2.50
N THR A 66 -0.87 1.14 3.04
CA THR A 66 -1.13 2.40 2.34
C THR A 66 0.15 2.85 1.65
N LEU A 67 0.19 2.76 0.32
CA LEU A 67 1.31 3.26 -0.48
C LEU A 67 1.13 4.75 -0.76
N THR A 68 2.17 5.54 -0.51
CA THR A 68 2.19 6.98 -0.79
C THR A 68 3.19 7.26 -1.89
N VAL A 69 2.75 7.83 -3.01
CA VAL A 69 3.58 8.15 -4.18
C VAL A 69 3.58 9.66 -4.40
N THR A 70 4.78 10.23 -4.58
CA THR A 70 4.97 11.64 -4.90
C THR A 70 5.55 11.80 -6.30
N LEU A 71 4.90 12.63 -7.11
CA LEU A 71 5.28 12.89 -8.50
C LEU A 71 5.12 14.37 -8.88
N SER A 72 5.86 14.78 -9.91
CA SER A 72 5.74 16.07 -10.57
C SER A 72 6.11 15.90 -12.05
N THR A 73 5.57 16.72 -12.95
CA THR A 73 5.83 16.63 -14.39
C THR A 73 6.20 17.98 -14.98
N THR A 74 7.03 18.00 -16.02
CA THR A 74 7.37 19.24 -16.77
C THR A 74 6.20 19.79 -17.58
N THR A 75 5.14 19.00 -17.74
CA THR A 75 3.96 19.31 -18.55
C THR A 75 2.70 18.83 -17.87
N PRO A 76 1.56 19.48 -18.13
CA PRO A 76 0.31 19.09 -17.51
C PRO A 76 -0.15 17.73 -18.03
N LEU A 77 -0.52 16.83 -17.12
CA LEU A 77 -1.37 15.68 -17.44
C LEU A 77 -2.79 16.21 -17.63
N THR A 78 -3.24 16.29 -18.88
CA THR A 78 -4.52 16.93 -19.19
C THR A 78 -5.66 15.93 -19.27
N LYS A 79 -6.82 16.28 -18.71
CA LYS A 79 -8.08 15.54 -18.86
C LYS A 79 -8.48 15.43 -20.34
N ALA A 80 -8.26 16.48 -21.13
CA ALA A 80 -8.60 16.51 -22.56
C ALA A 80 -7.89 15.40 -23.37
N ALA A 81 -6.68 15.03 -22.96
CA ALA A 81 -5.92 13.92 -23.56
C ALA A 81 -6.24 12.55 -22.96
N ASN A 82 -7.22 12.46 -22.04
CA ASN A 82 -7.45 11.30 -21.17
C ASN A 82 -6.15 10.83 -20.51
N ALA A 83 -5.32 11.78 -20.07
CA ALA A 83 -4.04 11.47 -19.47
C ALA A 83 -4.23 10.59 -18.22
N SER A 84 -3.38 9.57 -18.11
CA SER A 84 -3.33 8.70 -16.94
C SER A 84 -1.89 8.39 -16.59
N PHE A 85 -1.69 7.93 -15.35
CA PHE A 85 -0.42 7.37 -14.92
C PHE A 85 -0.63 6.01 -14.27
N VAL A 86 0.40 5.20 -14.34
CA VAL A 86 0.39 3.81 -13.88
C VAL A 86 1.56 3.63 -12.93
N VAL A 87 1.26 3.19 -11.71
CA VAL A 87 2.26 2.73 -10.74
C VAL A 87 2.36 1.22 -10.89
N SER A 88 3.54 0.71 -11.26
CA SER A 88 3.77 -0.70 -11.58
C SER A 88 5.00 -1.25 -10.87
N GLY A 89 5.14 -2.57 -10.86
CA GLY A 89 6.14 -3.27 -10.05
C GLY A 89 5.66 -3.54 -8.61
N LEU A 90 4.34 -3.54 -8.37
CA LEU A 90 3.72 -3.75 -7.06
C LEU A 90 3.64 -5.25 -6.74
N LEU A 91 4.79 -5.92 -6.84
CA LEU A 91 4.91 -7.37 -6.85
C LEU A 91 4.19 -8.02 -5.65
N ASN A 92 3.39 -9.05 -5.94
CA ASN A 92 2.61 -9.85 -4.99
C ASN A 92 1.62 -9.07 -4.11
N ALA A 93 1.48 -7.75 -4.30
CA ALA A 93 0.45 -6.98 -3.64
C ALA A 93 -0.92 -7.46 -4.15
N LYS A 94 -1.90 -7.51 -3.25
CA LYS A 94 -3.26 -7.89 -3.57
C LYS A 94 -4.17 -6.67 -3.54
N GLU A 95 -5.27 -6.76 -4.26
CA GLU A 95 -6.31 -5.73 -4.23
C GLU A 95 -6.76 -5.44 -2.79
N PRO A 96 -6.94 -4.16 -2.40
CA PRO A 96 -7.52 -3.84 -1.11
C PRO A 96 -9.03 -4.14 -1.08
N PRO A 97 -9.64 -4.31 0.10
CA PRO A 97 -11.10 -4.39 0.23
C PRO A 97 -11.83 -3.13 -0.26
N ALA A 98 -11.16 -1.97 -0.26
CA ALA A 98 -11.70 -0.69 -0.69
C ALA A 98 -10.70 0.07 -1.58
N ARG A 99 -11.15 0.46 -2.77
CA ARG A 99 -10.38 1.24 -3.75
C ARG A 99 -10.54 2.73 -3.50
N SER A 100 -9.86 3.23 -2.47
CA SER A 100 -9.85 4.67 -2.14
C SER A 100 -8.47 5.26 -2.37
N VAL A 101 -8.46 6.50 -2.89
CA VAL A 101 -7.27 7.33 -3.05
C VAL A 101 -7.46 8.61 -2.24
N VAL A 102 -6.43 9.00 -1.51
CA VAL A 102 -6.33 10.32 -0.91
C VAL A 102 -5.23 11.07 -1.64
N SER A 103 -5.53 12.28 -2.10
CA SER A 103 -4.61 13.09 -2.90
C SER A 103 -4.43 14.46 -2.29
N THR A 104 -3.20 14.97 -2.31
CA THR A 104 -2.84 16.31 -1.86
C THR A 104 -1.83 16.94 -2.81
N ALA A 105 -1.93 18.25 -3.04
CA ALA A 105 -0.90 19.00 -3.72
C ALA A 105 -0.01 19.70 -2.69
N ILE A 106 1.29 19.73 -2.96
CA ILE A 106 2.29 20.36 -2.10
C ILE A 106 2.74 21.66 -2.74
N ALA A 107 2.32 22.80 -2.20
CA ALA A 107 2.73 24.09 -2.75
C ALA A 107 4.26 24.21 -2.84
N PRO A 108 4.81 24.67 -3.99
CA PRO A 108 6.21 25.05 -4.04
C PRO A 108 6.46 26.16 -3.02
N PRO A 109 7.71 26.32 -2.53
CA PRO A 109 8.05 27.39 -1.60
C PRO A 109 7.56 28.73 -2.17
N SER A 110 6.58 29.34 -1.49
CA SER A 110 5.90 30.53 -1.97
C SER A 110 6.88 31.68 -2.14
N LEU A 111 6.80 32.39 -3.27
CA LEU A 111 7.22 33.79 -3.27
C LEU A 111 6.35 34.54 -2.24
N SER A 112 6.99 35.23 -1.30
CA SER A 112 6.34 36.06 -0.28
C SER A 112 5.24 36.92 -0.91
N GLY A 113 3.97 36.63 -0.58
CA GLY A 113 2.81 37.43 -1.00
C GLY A 113 1.91 36.84 -2.09
N CYS A 114 2.20 35.66 -2.66
CA CYS A 114 1.26 34.95 -3.56
C CYS A 114 0.77 33.64 -2.86
N PRO A 115 -0.45 33.59 -2.30
CA PRO A 115 -1.05 32.32 -1.89
C PRO A 115 -1.39 31.51 -3.14
N PHE A 116 -0.72 30.38 -3.34
CA PHE A 116 -1.10 29.40 -4.35
C PHE A 116 -2.06 28.40 -3.71
N ASP A 117 -3.37 28.60 -3.89
CA ASP A 117 -4.36 27.55 -3.65
C ASP A 117 -4.19 26.52 -4.76
N ILE A 118 -3.48 25.43 -4.47
CA ILE A 118 -3.26 24.36 -5.45
C ILE A 118 -4.23 23.24 -5.13
N PRO A 119 -5.14 22.91 -6.06
CA PRO A 119 -6.10 21.83 -5.85
C PRO A 119 -5.36 20.48 -5.77
N PRO A 120 -5.87 19.52 -4.97
CA PRO A 120 -5.36 18.16 -4.97
C PRO A 120 -5.54 17.53 -6.36
N LEU A 121 -4.67 16.59 -6.71
CA LEU A 121 -4.80 15.84 -7.97
C LEU A 121 -5.98 14.87 -7.88
N LEU A 122 -7.09 15.20 -8.56
CA LEU A 122 -8.25 14.32 -8.64
C LEU A 122 -8.03 13.21 -9.67
N VAL A 123 -8.19 11.96 -9.23
CA VAL A 123 -8.00 10.76 -10.05
C VAL A 123 -9.19 9.80 -9.95
N SER A 124 -9.34 8.94 -10.95
CA SER A 124 -10.38 7.92 -11.01
C SER A 124 -9.89 6.60 -11.63
N GLU A 125 -10.67 5.54 -11.43
CA GLU A 125 -10.43 4.22 -12.04
C GLU A 125 -10.67 4.17 -13.55
N SER A 126 -11.42 5.13 -14.10
CA SER A 126 -11.76 5.22 -15.53
C SER A 126 -11.84 6.69 -15.97
N PRO A 127 -11.72 7.00 -17.27
CA PRO A 127 -11.87 8.36 -17.77
C PRO A 127 -13.23 8.98 -17.36
N GLY A 128 -13.20 10.05 -16.58
CA GLY A 128 -14.42 10.72 -16.11
C GLY A 128 -15.21 9.96 -15.03
N GLY A 129 -14.63 8.91 -14.45
CA GLY A 129 -15.23 8.11 -13.38
C GLY A 129 -15.34 8.85 -12.04
N PRO A 130 -15.81 8.16 -10.98
CA PRO A 130 -15.90 8.74 -9.65
C PRO A 130 -14.51 9.14 -9.12
N PRO A 131 -14.37 10.34 -8.51
CA PRO A 131 -13.09 10.80 -8.00
C PRO A 131 -12.61 9.92 -6.83
N ASN A 132 -11.31 9.99 -6.55
CA ASN A 132 -10.65 9.31 -5.45
C ASN A 132 -10.70 7.77 -5.55
N THR A 133 -10.68 7.26 -6.78
CA THR A 133 -10.64 5.83 -7.09
C THR A 133 -9.47 5.52 -8.02
N PHE A 134 -9.13 4.24 -8.15
CA PHE A 134 -8.11 3.75 -9.08
C PHE A 134 -8.47 2.37 -9.60
N PHE A 135 -7.95 2.01 -10.77
CA PHE A 135 -8.13 0.68 -11.33
C PHE A 135 -6.94 -0.20 -10.99
N TRP A 136 -7.22 -1.37 -10.40
CA TRP A 136 -6.22 -2.38 -10.10
C TRP A 136 -6.18 -3.43 -11.23
N GLU A 137 -5.00 -3.61 -11.82
CA GLU A 137 -4.74 -4.64 -12.82
C GLU A 137 -3.95 -5.78 -12.17
N GLU A 138 -4.64 -6.90 -11.89
CA GLU A 138 -4.05 -8.04 -11.19
C GLU A 138 -2.98 -8.74 -12.03
N ALA A 139 -3.19 -8.85 -13.34
CA ALA A 139 -2.29 -9.56 -14.26
C ALA A 139 -0.88 -8.94 -14.30
N THR A 140 -0.78 -7.62 -14.12
CA THR A 140 0.49 -6.88 -14.14
C THR A 140 0.88 -6.33 -12.78
N THR A 141 0.07 -6.54 -11.73
CA THR A 141 0.25 -5.94 -10.39
C THR A 141 0.52 -4.43 -10.49
N SER A 142 -0.43 -3.70 -11.08
CA SER A 142 -0.32 -2.26 -11.31
C SER A 142 -1.59 -1.49 -10.95
N ALA A 143 -1.39 -0.28 -10.44
CA ALA A 143 -2.45 0.67 -10.12
C ALA A 143 -2.52 1.76 -11.20
N HIS A 144 -3.69 1.96 -11.79
CA HIS A 144 -3.96 2.90 -12.88
C HIS A 144 -4.83 4.04 -12.40
N PHE A 145 -4.42 5.26 -12.74
CA PHE A 145 -5.07 6.49 -12.29
C PHE A 145 -5.35 7.39 -13.51
N TYR A 146 -6.62 7.60 -13.81
CA TYR A 146 -7.04 8.58 -14.81
C TYR A 146 -7.17 9.95 -14.16
N VAL A 147 -6.58 10.96 -14.77
CA VAL A 147 -6.62 12.33 -14.26
C VAL A 147 -7.97 12.97 -14.60
N LEU A 148 -8.64 13.55 -13.59
CA LEU A 148 -9.97 14.16 -13.75
C LEU A 148 -9.91 15.69 -13.99
N GLU A 149 -8.78 16.31 -13.65
CA GLU A 149 -8.49 17.74 -13.78
C GLU A 149 -7.02 17.95 -14.14
N ASP A 150 -6.72 18.96 -14.93
CA ASP A 150 -5.37 19.19 -15.43
C ASP A 150 -4.38 19.43 -14.27
N THR A 151 -3.23 18.76 -14.31
CA THR A 151 -2.15 19.03 -13.35
C THR A 151 -1.38 20.28 -13.73
N GLU A 152 -0.78 20.98 -12.79
CA GLU A 152 0.10 22.11 -13.05
C GLU A 152 1.56 21.64 -13.31
N PRO A 153 2.25 22.18 -14.32
CA PRO A 153 3.68 21.90 -14.54
C PRO A 153 4.54 22.28 -13.33
N GLY A 154 5.50 21.43 -12.96
CA GLY A 154 6.38 21.68 -11.82
C GLY A 154 5.72 21.50 -10.45
N GLN A 155 4.41 21.30 -10.42
CA GLN A 155 3.66 21.07 -9.20
C GLN A 155 3.93 19.66 -8.67
N VAL A 156 4.15 19.55 -7.36
CA VAL A 156 4.33 18.29 -6.67
C VAL A 156 2.98 17.80 -6.16
N TYR A 157 2.63 16.57 -6.53
CA TYR A 157 1.42 15.88 -6.10
C TYR A 157 1.78 14.64 -5.30
N THR A 158 1.04 14.40 -4.23
CA THR A 158 1.16 13.20 -3.40
C THR A 158 -0.16 12.45 -3.36
N LEU A 159 -0.10 11.16 -3.69
CA LEU A 159 -1.24 10.25 -3.77
C LEU A 159 -1.01 9.10 -2.81
N ALA A 160 -2.01 8.79 -1.98
CA ALA A 160 -2.02 7.65 -1.08
C ALA A 160 -3.14 6.69 -1.47
N PHE A 161 -2.83 5.41 -1.63
CA PHE A 161 -3.80 4.36 -1.97
C PHE A 161 -3.46 3.06 -1.24
N ASN A 162 -4.48 2.24 -1.00
CA ASN A 162 -4.33 1.01 -0.23
C ASN A 162 -4.08 -0.20 -1.15
N LEU A 163 -3.24 -1.12 -0.71
CA LEU A 163 -3.09 -2.48 -1.23
C LEU A 163 -2.96 -3.44 -0.06
N THR A 164 -3.17 -4.74 -0.26
CA THR A 164 -2.93 -5.75 0.78
C THR A 164 -1.56 -6.39 0.57
N ASN A 165 -0.73 -6.43 1.62
CA ASN A 165 0.56 -7.12 1.57
C ASN A 165 0.37 -8.64 1.34
N PRO A 166 1.27 -9.32 0.60
CA PRO A 166 1.24 -10.77 0.52
C PRO A 166 1.45 -11.43 1.88
N LEU A 167 1.11 -12.73 1.98
CA LEU A 167 1.35 -13.53 3.18
C LEU A 167 2.81 -13.99 3.31
N ALA A 168 3.48 -14.18 2.16
CA ALA A 168 4.87 -14.58 2.14
C ALA A 168 5.77 -13.37 2.36
N GLN A 169 6.90 -13.61 3.04
CA GLN A 169 7.98 -12.64 3.13
C GLN A 169 8.39 -12.22 1.72
N GLN A 170 8.63 -10.92 1.55
CA GLN A 170 9.25 -10.42 0.33
C GLN A 170 10.13 -9.21 0.62
N ASN A 171 11.15 -9.05 -0.21
CA ASN A 171 11.90 -7.82 -0.28
C ASN A 171 11.11 -6.77 -1.06
N SER A 172 11.33 -5.49 -0.74
CA SER A 172 10.71 -4.39 -1.45
C SER A 172 11.12 -4.38 -2.93
N PRO A 173 10.16 -4.48 -3.87
CA PRO A 173 10.42 -4.50 -5.31
C PRO A 173 10.84 -3.13 -5.85
N LEU A 174 11.28 -3.11 -7.11
CA LEU A 174 11.45 -1.87 -7.86
C LEU A 174 10.08 -1.40 -8.35
N VAL A 175 9.68 -0.19 -7.97
CA VAL A 175 8.41 0.42 -8.35
C VAL A 175 8.67 1.56 -9.30
N LYS A 176 7.93 1.62 -10.41
CA LYS A 176 8.05 2.69 -11.40
C LYS A 176 6.69 3.34 -11.67
N VAL A 177 6.73 4.59 -12.09
CA VAL A 177 5.58 5.32 -12.62
C VAL A 177 5.78 5.60 -14.11
N GLU A 178 4.72 5.42 -14.89
CA GLU A 178 4.71 5.72 -16.32
C GLU A 178 3.39 6.41 -16.68
N THR A 179 3.39 7.28 -17.68
CA THR A 179 2.16 7.94 -18.15
C THR A 179 1.62 7.25 -19.39
N ARG A 180 0.30 7.32 -19.57
CA ARG A 180 -0.38 6.98 -20.81
C ARG A 180 -1.11 8.21 -21.35
N GLY A 181 -1.15 8.33 -22.67
CA GLY A 181 -1.68 9.51 -23.37
C GLY A 181 -0.63 10.61 -23.62
N LEU A 182 0.52 10.56 -22.94
CA LEU A 182 1.66 11.44 -23.16
C LEU A 182 2.96 10.62 -23.18
N PRO A 183 3.93 10.92 -24.07
CA PRO A 183 5.19 10.21 -24.12
C PRO A 183 6.19 10.71 -23.07
N ILE A 184 5.78 10.71 -21.80
CA ILE A 184 6.70 10.87 -20.66
C ILE A 184 7.32 9.49 -20.39
N GLY A 185 8.66 9.43 -20.36
CA GLY A 185 9.36 8.18 -20.05
C GLY A 185 9.04 7.66 -18.65
N SER A 186 9.19 6.35 -18.44
CA SER A 186 8.99 5.76 -17.11
C SER A 186 10.02 6.27 -16.12
N LEU A 187 9.60 6.52 -14.89
CA LEU A 187 10.45 6.94 -13.78
C LEU A 187 10.48 5.85 -12.71
N LEU A 188 11.69 5.44 -12.31
CA LEU A 188 11.87 4.59 -11.14
C LEU A 188 11.69 5.43 -9.87
N LEU A 189 10.86 4.96 -8.95
CA LEU A 189 10.61 5.67 -7.69
C LEU A 189 11.71 5.33 -6.67
N SER A 190 12.24 6.36 -6.02
CA SER A 190 13.08 6.26 -4.83
C SER A 190 12.23 5.91 -3.62
N LYS A 191 12.87 5.25 -2.67
CA LYS A 191 12.26 4.75 -1.44
C LYS A 191 13.21 4.97 -0.28
N ASP A 192 12.65 5.15 0.90
CA ASP A 192 13.43 5.13 2.13
C ASP A 192 14.05 3.73 2.33
N PRO A 193 15.38 3.62 2.46
CA PRO A 193 16.04 2.34 2.72
C PRO A 193 15.64 1.71 4.06
N ASP A 194 15.27 2.53 5.06
CA ASP A 194 14.84 2.08 6.39
C ASP A 194 13.33 1.79 6.45
N ASN A 195 12.56 2.31 5.49
CA ASN A 195 11.13 2.04 5.34
C ASN A 195 10.72 1.63 3.91
N PRO A 196 11.27 0.51 3.39
CA PRO A 196 11.15 0.18 1.99
C PRO A 196 9.73 -0.38 1.66
N PRO A 197 8.99 0.24 0.72
CA PRO A 197 7.59 -0.08 0.46
C PRO A 197 7.42 -1.51 -0.06
N LEU A 198 6.30 -2.12 0.32
CA LEU A 198 5.94 -3.52 -0.01
C LEU A 198 6.94 -4.58 0.49
N ALA A 199 7.97 -4.22 1.27
CA ALA A 199 8.67 -5.23 2.05
C ALA A 199 7.68 -5.87 3.04
N VAL A 200 7.76 -7.19 3.17
CA VAL A 200 6.92 -7.97 4.08
C VAL A 200 7.80 -8.77 5.01
N THR A 201 7.61 -8.60 6.31
CA THR A 201 8.40 -9.26 7.35
C THR A 201 7.99 -10.73 7.50
N ALA A 202 8.97 -11.62 7.66
CA ALA A 202 8.69 -13.01 8.00
C ALA A 202 8.18 -13.14 9.45
N GLY A 203 7.07 -13.86 9.62
CA GLY A 203 6.59 -14.28 10.94
C GLY A 203 7.40 -15.46 11.48
N PHE A 204 7.72 -15.43 12.76
CA PHE A 204 8.31 -16.55 13.49
C PHE A 204 7.89 -16.54 14.97
N PHE A 205 8.15 -17.63 15.68
CA PHE A 205 8.04 -17.69 17.14
C PHE A 205 9.40 -17.33 17.78
N PRO A 206 9.48 -16.33 18.66
CA PRO A 206 10.74 -15.86 19.22
C PRO A 206 11.34 -16.89 20.20
N PHE A 207 12.65 -16.76 20.45
CA PHE A 207 13.35 -17.63 21.39
C PHE A 207 12.67 -17.66 22.76
N GLY A 208 12.56 -18.85 23.35
CA GLY A 208 11.83 -19.08 24.59
C GLY A 208 10.33 -19.32 24.41
N TYR A 209 9.82 -19.32 23.17
CA TYR A 209 8.47 -19.72 22.81
C TYR A 209 8.48 -20.58 21.52
N PRO A 210 7.45 -21.40 21.27
CA PRO A 210 6.37 -21.76 22.20
C PRO A 210 6.88 -22.58 23.41
N ILE A 211 6.15 -22.51 24.53
CA ILE A 211 6.34 -23.36 25.71
C ILE A 211 5.08 -24.18 25.98
N ILE A 212 5.26 -25.34 26.59
CA ILE A 212 4.18 -26.27 26.91
C ILE A 212 4.28 -26.70 28.38
N GLY A 213 3.14 -26.79 29.04
CA GLY A 213 2.98 -27.29 30.40
C GLY A 213 1.75 -28.18 30.53
N GLN A 214 1.65 -28.90 31.65
CA GLN A 214 0.52 -29.79 31.91
C GLN A 214 0.10 -29.74 33.39
N SER A 215 -1.18 -29.99 33.69
CA SER A 215 -1.68 -29.95 35.08
C SER A 215 -1.41 -31.22 35.89
N SER A 216 -1.33 -32.39 35.26
CA SER A 216 -1.18 -33.68 35.97
C SER A 216 -0.34 -34.69 35.18
N PRO A 217 0.68 -35.32 35.79
CA PRO A 217 1.42 -36.44 35.19
C PRO A 217 0.84 -37.82 35.55
N LEU A 218 -0.29 -37.89 36.28
CA LEU A 218 -0.82 -39.15 36.79
C LEU A 218 -1.56 -39.95 35.70
N PRO A 219 -1.40 -41.28 35.64
CA PRO A 219 -2.14 -42.13 34.71
C PRO A 219 -3.65 -41.97 34.88
N SER A 220 -4.37 -41.91 33.75
CA SER A 220 -5.84 -41.81 33.70
C SER A 220 -6.45 -40.59 34.40
N ALA A 221 -5.64 -39.62 34.83
CA ALA A 221 -6.12 -38.33 35.33
C ALA A 221 -6.40 -37.38 34.16
N ASN A 222 -7.44 -36.55 34.29
CA ASN A 222 -7.65 -35.43 33.36
C ASN A 222 -6.45 -34.51 33.41
N ASN A 223 -5.85 -34.25 32.25
CA ASN A 223 -4.64 -33.46 32.12
C ASN A 223 -4.91 -32.27 31.22
N LEU A 224 -4.78 -31.07 31.77
CA LEU A 224 -4.88 -29.82 31.02
C LEU A 224 -3.51 -29.53 30.41
N ILE A 225 -3.44 -29.48 29.08
CA ILE A 225 -2.24 -29.07 28.36
C ILE A 225 -2.32 -27.56 28.11
N THR A 226 -1.35 -26.81 28.62
CA THR A 226 -1.23 -25.38 28.40
C THR A 226 -0.11 -25.11 27.41
N VAL A 227 -0.45 -24.49 26.27
CA VAL A 227 0.54 -24.01 25.29
C VAL A 227 0.55 -22.49 25.35
N THR A 228 1.73 -21.90 25.50
CA THR A 228 1.93 -20.45 25.41
C THR A 228 2.88 -20.15 24.27
N PHE A 229 2.48 -19.23 23.39
CA PHE A 229 3.30 -18.81 22.27
C PHE A 229 3.17 -17.31 22.03
N ARG A 230 4.07 -16.78 21.21
CA ARG A 230 4.12 -15.38 20.80
C ARG A 230 4.52 -15.33 19.34
N ALA A 231 3.79 -14.62 18.49
CA ALA A 231 4.17 -14.42 17.10
C ALA A 231 4.84 -13.04 16.92
N THR A 232 5.85 -12.95 16.06
CA THR A 232 6.52 -11.67 15.75
C THR A 232 5.73 -10.78 14.79
N VAL A 233 4.75 -11.33 14.10
CA VAL A 233 3.82 -10.60 13.23
C VAL A 233 2.38 -10.88 13.67
N PRO A 234 1.44 -9.96 13.43
CA PRO A 234 0.04 -10.23 13.74
C PRO A 234 -0.52 -11.39 12.92
N LEU A 235 -1.40 -12.17 13.54
CA LEU A 235 -2.16 -13.24 12.88
C LEU A 235 -3.61 -12.76 12.70
N PHE A 236 -4.04 -12.61 11.45
CA PHE A 236 -5.37 -12.08 11.13
C PHE A 236 -6.35 -13.21 10.79
N PRO A 237 -7.61 -13.15 11.27
CA PRO A 237 -8.63 -14.12 10.90
C PRO A 237 -8.96 -14.06 9.39
N ALA A 238 -8.95 -12.85 8.81
CA ALA A 238 -9.27 -12.63 7.40
C ALA A 238 -8.33 -13.34 6.41
N THR A 239 -7.18 -13.82 6.87
CA THR A 239 -6.20 -14.55 6.05
C THR A 239 -6.33 -16.08 6.16
N GLY A 240 -7.35 -16.59 6.85
CA GLY A 240 -7.53 -18.02 7.10
C GLY A 240 -6.38 -18.61 7.93
N THR A 241 -5.88 -17.84 8.89
CA THR A 241 -4.72 -18.24 9.68
C THR A 241 -5.11 -19.26 10.74
N PHE A 242 -4.34 -20.34 10.83
CA PHE A 242 -4.48 -21.36 11.85
C PHE A 242 -3.13 -21.76 12.43
N ILE A 243 -3.17 -22.35 13.62
CA ILE A 243 -2.01 -22.89 14.33
C ILE A 243 -2.22 -24.39 14.48
N THR A 244 -1.24 -25.18 14.04
CA THR A 244 -1.23 -26.63 14.24
C THR A 244 -0.23 -26.99 15.32
N MET A 245 -0.68 -27.75 16.30
CA MET A 245 0.14 -28.37 17.34
C MET A 245 0.15 -29.87 17.12
N SER A 246 1.32 -30.48 17.12
CA SER A 246 1.50 -31.91 16.83
C SER A 246 2.47 -32.56 17.83
N GLY A 247 2.52 -33.89 17.82
CA GLY A 247 3.39 -34.66 18.72
C GLY A 247 2.70 -35.16 19.99
N PHE A 248 1.37 -35.11 20.06
CA PHE A 248 0.57 -35.63 21.18
C PHE A 248 0.43 -37.17 21.14
N SER A 249 1.54 -37.88 20.89
CA SER A 249 1.53 -39.34 20.81
C SER A 249 1.06 -39.96 22.12
N GLY A 250 0.11 -40.89 22.03
CA GLY A 250 -0.51 -41.54 23.19
C GLY A 250 -1.57 -40.70 23.91
N ALA A 251 -1.84 -39.47 23.46
CA ALA A 251 -2.96 -38.68 23.98
C ALA A 251 -4.29 -39.15 23.37
N SER A 252 -5.33 -39.16 24.20
CA SER A 252 -6.72 -39.26 23.78
C SER A 252 -7.43 -37.96 24.18
N SER A 253 -8.25 -37.39 23.30
CA SER A 253 -9.05 -36.22 23.69
C SER A 253 -10.12 -36.62 24.72
N ALA A 254 -10.57 -35.66 25.54
CA ALA A 254 -11.63 -35.90 26.54
C ALA A 254 -12.95 -36.35 25.90
N ASP A 255 -13.18 -35.95 24.65
CA ASP A 255 -14.40 -36.24 23.88
C ASP A 255 -14.24 -37.49 22.98
N GLY A 256 -13.07 -38.13 22.97
CA GLY A 256 -12.76 -39.31 22.16
C GLY A 256 -11.72 -39.05 21.06
N ASP A 257 -11.35 -40.10 20.33
CA ASP A 257 -10.32 -40.06 19.27
C ASP A 257 -10.91 -40.06 17.85
N GLU A 258 -12.17 -39.66 17.70
CA GLU A 258 -12.80 -39.61 16.37
C GLU A 258 -12.19 -38.49 15.51
N PRO A 259 -11.78 -38.76 14.25
CA PRO A 259 -11.22 -37.76 13.37
C PRO A 259 -12.22 -36.65 13.04
N GLY A 260 -11.82 -35.39 13.19
CA GLY A 260 -12.63 -34.25 12.75
C GLY A 260 -13.68 -33.78 13.77
N GLU A 261 -13.69 -34.34 14.98
CA GLU A 261 -14.57 -33.87 16.04
C GLU A 261 -14.08 -32.51 16.60
N PRO A 262 -14.98 -31.52 16.76
CA PRO A 262 -14.62 -30.11 16.83
C PRO A 262 -14.18 -29.60 18.20
N THR A 263 -14.12 -30.39 19.27
CA THR A 263 -14.20 -29.80 20.62
C THR A 263 -13.16 -30.28 21.61
N VAL A 264 -11.91 -29.90 21.41
CA VAL A 264 -11.11 -29.55 22.60
C VAL A 264 -11.49 -28.13 23.02
N ILE A 265 -12.11 -27.99 24.19
CA ILE A 265 -12.56 -26.71 24.72
C ILE A 265 -11.35 -25.89 25.17
N VAL A 266 -11.30 -24.63 24.76
CA VAL A 266 -10.29 -23.66 25.22
C VAL A 266 -10.72 -23.10 26.57
N GLU A 267 -9.90 -23.29 27.61
CA GLU A 267 -10.11 -22.66 28.92
C GLU A 267 -9.64 -21.19 28.96
N GLU A 268 -10.07 -20.46 30.00
CA GLU A 268 -10.30 -19.00 30.06
C GLU A 268 -9.23 -18.06 29.49
N ALA A 269 -7.94 -18.41 29.47
CA ALA A 269 -6.85 -17.51 29.07
C ALA A 269 -6.85 -17.13 27.57
N SER A 270 -7.47 -17.96 26.72
CA SER A 270 -7.53 -17.74 25.26
C SER A 270 -8.98 -17.70 24.75
N SER A 271 -9.93 -17.39 25.63
CA SER A 271 -11.34 -17.35 25.26
C SER A 271 -11.59 -16.27 24.19
N GLY A 272 -12.35 -16.62 23.16
CA GLY A 272 -12.68 -15.71 22.06
C GLY A 272 -11.62 -15.63 20.94
N LEU A 273 -10.50 -16.34 21.05
CA LEU A 273 -9.38 -16.21 20.11
C LEU A 273 -9.31 -17.28 19.04
N PHE A 274 -9.78 -18.51 19.34
CA PHE A 274 -9.66 -19.66 18.44
C PHE A 274 -10.97 -20.40 18.22
N SER A 275 -11.10 -21.03 17.05
CA SER A 275 -12.17 -21.97 16.67
C SER A 275 -11.62 -23.24 16.02
N SER A 276 -12.44 -24.28 15.96
CA SER A 276 -12.13 -25.55 15.28
C SER A 276 -12.24 -25.49 13.76
N THR A 277 -12.89 -24.46 13.21
CA THR A 277 -13.04 -24.23 11.77
C THR A 277 -12.76 -22.77 11.41
N ASP A 278 -12.39 -22.48 10.16
CA ASP A 278 -12.24 -21.11 9.66
C ASP A 278 -13.56 -20.32 9.84
N GLY A 279 -13.47 -19.13 10.47
CA GLY A 279 -14.63 -18.30 10.80
C GLY A 279 -15.66 -18.93 11.75
N GLY A 280 -15.30 -20.01 12.46
CA GLY A 280 -16.19 -20.74 13.36
C GLY A 280 -16.49 -20.00 14.68
N SER A 281 -17.36 -20.60 15.51
CA SER A 281 -17.61 -20.10 16.86
C SER A 281 -16.35 -20.22 17.73
N PRO A 282 -16.05 -19.22 18.57
CA PRO A 282 -14.87 -19.23 19.41
C PRO A 282 -14.91 -20.33 20.49
N ASN A 283 -13.74 -20.58 21.10
CA ASN A 283 -13.49 -21.46 22.24
C ASN A 283 -13.40 -22.96 21.92
N THR A 284 -13.20 -23.30 20.66
CA THR A 284 -13.06 -24.69 20.21
C THR A 284 -11.77 -24.88 19.43
N LEU A 285 -11.23 -26.10 19.43
CA LEU A 285 -10.06 -26.51 18.67
C LEU A 285 -10.34 -27.85 18.00
N LEU A 286 -9.89 -28.03 16.76
CA LEU A 286 -10.07 -29.25 16.00
C LEU A 286 -9.04 -30.30 16.42
N TRP A 287 -9.51 -31.45 16.91
CA TRP A 287 -8.66 -32.60 17.20
C TRP A 287 -8.69 -33.60 16.05
N ASP A 288 -7.51 -34.04 15.64
CA ASP A 288 -7.35 -35.18 14.74
C ASP A 288 -6.74 -36.34 15.52
N GLY A 289 -7.57 -37.34 15.81
CA GLY A 289 -7.20 -38.53 16.55
C GLY A 289 -6.24 -39.47 15.81
N ASP A 290 -6.19 -39.42 14.48
CA ASP A 290 -5.29 -40.24 13.67
C ASP A 290 -3.87 -39.67 13.69
N THR A 291 -3.76 -38.37 13.46
CA THR A 291 -2.46 -37.69 13.40
C THR A 291 -1.98 -37.19 14.77
N LYS A 292 -2.85 -37.24 15.79
CA LYS A 292 -2.62 -36.67 17.13
C LYS A 292 -2.21 -35.20 17.03
N THR A 293 -2.98 -34.45 16.25
CA THR A 293 -2.77 -33.02 16.01
C THR A 293 -3.97 -32.19 16.45
N LEU A 294 -3.69 -30.97 16.85
CA LEU A 294 -4.68 -29.97 17.25
C LEU A 294 -4.55 -28.77 16.30
N THR A 295 -5.66 -28.34 15.72
CA THR A 295 -5.71 -27.17 14.84
C THR A 295 -6.58 -26.08 15.45
N ALA A 296 -6.02 -24.87 15.53
CA ALA A 296 -6.63 -23.68 16.12
C ALA A 296 -6.77 -22.60 15.05
N TRP A 297 -7.97 -22.35 14.53
CA TRP A 297 -8.22 -21.25 13.59
C TRP A 297 -8.35 -19.95 14.36
N VAL A 298 -7.68 -18.89 13.89
CA VAL A 298 -7.73 -17.57 14.52
C VAL A 298 -9.08 -16.92 14.18
N VAL A 299 -9.85 -16.50 15.20
CA VAL A 299 -11.13 -15.78 15.02
C VAL A 299 -11.08 -14.32 15.45
N ALA A 300 -10.07 -13.93 16.22
CA ALA A 300 -9.78 -12.55 16.59
C ALA A 300 -8.31 -12.22 16.33
N PRO A 301 -7.96 -11.00 15.87
CA PRO A 301 -6.58 -10.64 15.58
C PRO A 301 -5.66 -10.87 16.78
N LEU A 302 -4.64 -11.71 16.60
CA LEU A 302 -3.57 -11.87 17.57
C LEU A 302 -2.49 -10.86 17.22
N LEU A 303 -2.41 -9.78 18.00
CA LEU A 303 -1.42 -8.74 17.74
C LEU A 303 -0.02 -9.32 18.01
N GLY A 304 0.86 -9.17 17.03
CA GLY A 304 2.28 -9.49 17.19
C GLY A 304 2.82 -8.65 18.35
N GLY A 305 3.50 -9.32 19.26
CA GLY A 305 3.92 -8.74 20.53
C GLY A 305 5.00 -9.61 21.06
#